data_AF-A0A3D8J5P7-F1
#
_entry.id   AF-A0A3D8J5P7-F1
#
_cell.length_a   1.000
_cell.length_b   1.000
_cell.length_c   1.000
_cell.angle_alpha   90.00
_cell.angle_beta   90.00
_cell.angle_gamma   90.00
#
_symmetry.space_group_name_H-M   'P 1'
#
loop_
_entity.id
_entity.type
_entity.pdbx_description
1 polymer ?
#
loop_
_entity_poly.entity_id
_entity_poly.type
_entity_poly.pdbx_seq_one_letter_code
_entity_poly.pdbx_strand_id
1 'polypeptide(L)'
;MINRVKTIEDSLKITLPKDYAKFINNIGYYDGEYYEVYGFLESFENIDDYPCVIGVTKRYRKDHPLFKQTEIAIHFDEYLNTIVSIDCEDGAVYNTSFLEKEKIAKNFEEWFKDLLRIENKAIQEEQNL
;
A
#
# COMPACT_ATOMS: atom_id res chain seq x y z
N MET A 1 24.24 1.13 2.18
CA MET A 1 22.97 0.54 1.71
C MET A 1 21.88 1.10 2.60
N ILE A 2 20.86 1.75 2.03
CA ILE A 2 19.75 2.31 2.81
C ILE A 2 18.90 1.15 3.31
N ASN A 3 18.47 1.19 4.56
CA ASN A 3 17.50 0.24 5.09
C ASN A 3 16.10 0.80 4.82
N ARG A 4 15.47 0.33 3.73
CA ARG A 4 14.16 0.81 3.25
C ARG A 4 13.07 0.74 4.32
N VAL A 5 12.97 -0.39 5.01
CA VAL A 5 11.99 -0.60 6.09
C VAL A 5 12.20 0.42 7.20
N LYS A 6 13.43 0.55 7.69
CA LYS A 6 13.76 1.49 8.76
C LYS A 6 13.48 2.94 8.36
N THR A 7 13.73 3.32 7.10
CA THR A 7 13.39 4.65 6.60
C THR A 7 11.88 4.93 6.68
N ILE A 8 11.04 3.96 6.31
CA ILE A 8 9.57 4.10 6.41
C ILE A 8 9.13 4.19 7.88
N GLU A 9 9.59 3.27 8.72
CA GLU A 9 9.27 3.19 10.14
C GLU A 9 9.67 4.48 10.89
N ASP A 10 10.89 4.96 10.67
CA ASP A 10 11.41 6.17 11.30
C ASP A 10 10.68 7.43 10.82
N SER A 11 10.23 7.45 9.55
CA SER A 11 9.51 8.60 8.95
C SER A 11 8.05 8.67 9.40
N LEU A 12 7.39 7.52 9.52
CA LEU A 12 5.96 7.43 9.83
C LEU A 12 5.67 7.13 11.31
N LYS A 13 6.72 6.87 12.10
CA LYS A 13 6.66 6.52 13.54
C LYS A 13 5.79 5.29 13.82
N ILE A 14 6.00 4.24 13.03
CA ILE A 14 5.29 2.96 13.13
C ILE A 14 6.28 1.79 12.99
N THR A 15 5.81 0.57 13.24
CA THR A 15 6.53 -0.68 12.93
C THR A 15 5.79 -1.39 11.81
N LEU A 16 6.48 -1.75 10.73
CA LEU A 16 5.82 -2.42 9.60
C LEU A 16 5.49 -3.88 9.93
N PRO A 17 4.31 -4.38 9.48
CA PRO A 17 4.04 -5.81 9.47
C PRO A 17 5.10 -6.58 8.68
N LYS A 18 5.43 -7.79 9.15
CA LYS A 18 6.58 -8.57 8.64
C LYS A 18 6.48 -8.87 7.15
N ASP A 19 5.28 -9.12 6.66
CA ASP A 19 4.99 -9.42 5.25
C ASP A 19 5.16 -8.19 4.34
N TYR A 20 4.65 -7.03 4.75
CA TYR A 20 4.89 -5.79 4.02
C TYR A 20 6.36 -5.37 4.08
N ALA A 21 7.02 -5.51 5.23
CA ALA A 21 8.47 -5.27 5.36
C ALA A 21 9.30 -6.16 4.42
N LYS A 22 8.88 -7.42 4.22
CA LYS A 22 9.48 -8.33 3.24
C LYS A 22 9.27 -7.85 1.81
N PHE A 23 8.07 -7.37 1.47
CA PHE A 23 7.80 -6.73 0.17
C PHE A 23 8.70 -5.52 -0.07
N ILE A 24 8.84 -4.61 0.90
CA ILE A 24 9.68 -3.43 0.78
C ILE A 24 11.16 -3.80 0.53
N ASN A 25 11.67 -4.81 1.24
CA ASN A 25 13.06 -5.23 1.06
C ASN A 25 13.32 -5.92 -0.28
N ASN A 26 12.36 -6.71 -0.78
CA ASN A 26 12.56 -7.52 -1.98
C ASN A 26 12.20 -6.79 -3.27
N ILE A 27 11.11 -6.03 -3.23
CA ILE A 27 10.47 -5.39 -4.40
C ILE A 27 10.54 -3.87 -4.22
N GLY A 28 10.17 -3.36 -3.04
CA GLY A 28 10.18 -1.94 -2.72
C GLY A 28 8.91 -1.23 -3.14
N TYR A 29 8.51 -1.39 -4.40
CA TYR A 29 7.33 -0.76 -5.02
C TYR A 29 6.89 -1.61 -6.22
N TYR A 30 5.59 -1.73 -6.44
CA TYR A 30 5.04 -2.51 -7.55
C TYR A 30 4.25 -1.61 -8.50
N ASP A 31 4.63 -1.65 -9.78
CA ASP A 31 3.98 -0.94 -10.89
C ASP A 31 3.54 -2.00 -11.89
N GLY A 32 2.33 -2.52 -11.70
CA GLY A 32 1.70 -3.49 -12.58
C GLY A 32 1.08 -2.82 -13.82
N GLU A 33 0.47 -3.63 -14.68
CA GLU A 33 -0.22 -3.13 -15.87
C GLU A 33 -1.53 -2.41 -15.51
N TYR A 34 -2.22 -2.90 -14.48
CA TYR A 34 -3.49 -2.30 -14.01
C TYR A 34 -3.46 -1.85 -12.55
N TYR A 35 -2.47 -2.28 -11.77
CA TYR A 35 -2.41 -2.00 -10.34
C TYR A 35 -1.06 -1.50 -9.88
N GLU A 36 -1.08 -0.47 -9.05
CA GLU A 36 0.09 0.09 -8.39
C GLU A 36 0.05 -0.23 -6.89
N VAL A 37 1.16 -0.70 -6.30
CA VAL A 37 1.29 -0.83 -4.84
C VAL A 37 2.40 0.10 -4.33
N TYR A 38 1.98 1.10 -3.57
CA TYR A 38 2.86 2.10 -2.98
C TYR A 38 3.90 1.46 -2.07
N GLY A 39 5.09 2.05 -2.07
CA GLY A 39 6.19 1.56 -1.28
C GLY A 39 7.36 2.53 -1.28
N PHE A 40 8.58 2.02 -1.27
CA PHE A 40 9.78 2.84 -1.19
C PHE A 40 10.92 2.26 -2.02
N LEU A 41 11.47 3.10 -2.88
CA LEU A 41 12.74 2.88 -3.58
C LEU A 41 13.67 4.05 -3.28
N GLU A 42 14.97 3.76 -3.12
CA GLU A 42 15.99 4.80 -2.92
C GLU A 42 16.12 5.75 -4.12
N SER A 43 15.65 5.31 -5.29
CA SER A 43 15.66 6.08 -6.53
C SER A 43 14.51 7.09 -6.64
N PHE A 44 13.55 7.11 -5.72
CA PHE A 44 12.49 8.12 -5.72
C PHE A 44 13.07 9.51 -5.47
N GLU A 45 12.83 10.44 -6.40
CA GLU A 45 13.33 11.82 -6.32
C GLU A 45 12.68 12.59 -5.16
N ASN A 46 11.42 12.31 -4.86
CA ASN A 46 10.68 12.93 -3.78
C ASN A 46 9.88 11.89 -2.97
N ILE A 47 10.33 11.63 -1.75
CA ILE A 47 9.69 10.67 -0.84
C ILE A 47 8.40 11.20 -0.20
N ASP A 48 8.11 12.51 -0.34
CA ASP A 48 6.90 13.16 0.17
C ASP A 48 5.77 13.23 -0.89
N ASP A 49 5.95 12.56 -2.04
CA ASP A 49 4.96 12.48 -3.11
C ASP A 49 4.63 11.04 -3.53
N TYR A 50 3.62 10.89 -4.39
CA TYR A 50 3.30 9.62 -5.03
C TYR A 50 4.46 9.14 -5.92
N PRO A 51 4.75 7.82 -5.97
CA PRO A 51 4.06 6.72 -5.31
C PRO A 51 4.72 6.27 -3.99
N CYS A 52 5.46 7.16 -3.32
CA CYS A 52 6.14 6.82 -2.08
C CYS A 52 5.14 6.66 -0.93
N VAL A 53 5.14 5.49 -0.29
CA VAL A 53 4.28 5.17 0.86
C VAL A 53 4.38 6.21 1.98
N ILE A 54 5.55 6.84 2.17
CA ILE A 54 5.76 7.88 3.17
C ILE A 54 4.92 9.11 2.85
N GLY A 55 5.09 9.67 1.64
CA GLY A 55 4.37 10.86 1.18
C GLY A 55 2.87 10.64 1.13
N VAL A 56 2.45 9.53 0.52
CA VAL A 56 1.03 9.17 0.39
C VAL A 56 0.37 9.02 1.76
N THR A 57 1.01 8.29 2.69
CA THR A 57 0.48 8.09 4.04
C THR A 57 0.36 9.40 4.81
N LYS A 58 1.37 10.29 4.74
CA LYS A 58 1.31 11.60 5.41
C LYS A 58 0.14 12.45 4.92
N ARG A 59 -0.16 12.42 3.61
CA ARG A 59 -1.29 13.15 3.01
C ARG A 59 -2.62 12.62 3.53
N TYR A 60 -2.84 11.31 3.47
CA TYR A 60 -4.11 10.74 3.94
C TYR A 60 -4.32 10.91 5.45
N ARG A 61 -3.28 10.81 6.28
CA ARG A 61 -3.38 11.12 7.72
C ARG A 61 -3.82 12.55 8.01
N LYS A 62 -3.52 13.49 7.12
CA LYS A 62 -3.89 14.90 7.29
C LYS A 62 -5.33 15.17 6.86
N ASP A 63 -5.74 14.58 5.75
CA ASP A 63 -6.94 15.02 5.04
C ASP A 63 -8.10 14.01 5.13
N HIS A 64 -7.85 12.77 5.58
CA HIS A 64 -8.83 11.69 5.58
C HIS A 64 -9.29 11.29 7.00
N PRO A 65 -10.59 11.46 7.35
CA PRO A 65 -11.06 11.42 8.73
C PRO A 65 -10.98 10.03 9.40
N LEU A 66 -11.09 8.96 8.60
CA LEU A 66 -11.06 7.58 9.10
C LEU A 66 -9.68 6.91 9.01
N PHE A 67 -8.68 7.62 8.48
CA PHE A 67 -7.34 7.09 8.29
C PHE A 67 -6.51 7.30 9.56
N LYS A 68 -6.10 6.21 10.22
CA LYS A 68 -5.45 6.27 11.53
C LYS A 68 -3.96 6.59 11.44
N GLN A 69 -3.38 7.00 12.57
CA GLN A 69 -1.93 7.18 12.69
C GLN A 69 -1.13 5.88 12.64
N THR A 70 -1.77 4.75 12.91
CA THR A 70 -1.16 3.42 12.83
C THR A 70 -1.17 2.87 11.42
N GLU A 71 -1.81 3.58 10.47
CA GLU A 71 -2.03 3.10 9.13
C GLU A 71 -1.02 3.64 8.12
N ILE A 72 -0.78 2.82 7.11
CA ILE A 72 -0.04 3.19 5.89
C ILE A 72 -0.91 2.91 4.68
N ALA A 73 -0.86 3.81 3.69
CA ALA A 73 -1.60 3.67 2.45
C ALA A 73 -0.75 2.89 1.44
N ILE A 74 -1.30 1.82 0.88
CA ILE A 74 -0.58 0.91 -0.01
C ILE A 74 -1.13 0.90 -1.44
N HIS A 75 -2.35 1.38 -1.65
CA HIS A 75 -2.96 1.53 -2.97
C HIS A 75 -4.15 2.51 -2.87
N PHE A 76 -4.61 3.03 -4.01
CA PHE A 76 -5.88 3.74 -4.10
C PHE A 76 -6.77 3.03 -5.11
N ASP A 77 -7.88 2.46 -4.63
CA ASP A 77 -8.85 1.80 -5.49
C ASP A 77 -9.73 2.87 -6.14
N GLU A 78 -9.47 3.15 -7.42
CA GLU A 78 -10.20 4.16 -8.19
C GLU A 78 -11.67 3.80 -8.43
N TYR A 79 -11.99 2.49 -8.51
CA TYR A 79 -13.35 2.03 -8.76
C TYR A 79 -14.25 2.24 -7.54
N LEU A 80 -13.76 1.86 -6.36
CA LEU A 80 -14.47 2.09 -5.09
C LEU A 80 -14.26 3.51 -4.54
N ASN A 81 -13.31 4.27 -5.10
CA ASN A 81 -12.85 5.57 -4.61
C ASN A 81 -12.45 5.50 -3.13
N THR A 82 -11.61 4.49 -2.79
CA THR A 82 -11.17 4.22 -1.42
C THR A 82 -9.66 4.07 -1.29
N ILE A 83 -9.15 4.38 -0.11
CA ILE A 83 -7.74 4.14 0.24
C ILE A 83 -7.61 2.70 0.69
N VAL A 84 -6.71 1.95 0.05
CA VAL A 84 -6.29 0.65 0.56
C VAL A 84 -5.12 0.84 1.51
N SER A 85 -5.24 0.33 2.72
CA SER A 85 -4.30 0.61 3.81
C SER A 85 -4.03 -0.59 4.69
N ILE A 86 -2.87 -0.61 5.34
CA ILE A 86 -2.52 -1.60 6.36
C ILE A 86 -2.54 -0.92 7.73
N ASP A 87 -3.30 -1.46 8.68
CA ASP A 87 -3.19 -1.06 10.09
C ASP A 87 -2.01 -1.78 10.71
N CYS A 88 -0.95 -1.04 11.06
CA CYS A 88 0.30 -1.64 11.51
C CYS A 88 0.22 -2.18 12.96
N GLU A 89 -0.88 -1.93 13.67
CA GLU A 89 -1.12 -2.55 14.98
C GLU A 89 -1.60 -4.00 14.88
N ASP A 90 -2.55 -4.29 13.98
CA ASP A 90 -3.13 -5.63 13.83
C ASP A 90 -2.67 -6.37 12.56
N GLY A 91 -2.02 -5.66 11.65
CA GLY A 91 -1.50 -6.13 10.37
C GLY A 91 -2.54 -6.29 9.27
N ALA A 92 -3.82 -5.96 9.50
CA ALA A 92 -4.89 -6.19 8.55
C ALA A 92 -4.96 -5.11 7.46
N VAL A 93 -5.60 -5.47 6.33
CA VAL A 93 -5.78 -4.56 5.19
C VAL A 93 -7.21 -4.07 5.14
N TYR A 94 -7.38 -2.77 4.91
CA TYR A 94 -8.67 -2.09 4.89
C TYR A 94 -8.87 -1.27 3.62
N ASN A 95 -10.10 -1.27 3.13
CA ASN A 95 -10.61 -0.19 2.28
C ASN A 95 -11.21 0.88 3.18
N THR A 96 -10.77 2.11 2.98
CA THR A 96 -11.16 3.26 3.80
C THR A 96 -11.68 4.36 2.89
N SER A 97 -12.98 4.65 2.97
CA SER A 97 -13.63 5.80 2.36
C SER A 97 -13.85 6.90 3.40
N PHE A 98 -14.34 8.07 3.00
CA PHE A 98 -14.64 9.16 3.94
C PHE A 98 -15.67 8.80 5.01
N LEU A 99 -16.53 7.81 4.76
CA LEU A 99 -17.66 7.47 5.63
C LEU A 99 -17.55 6.08 6.25
N GLU A 100 -16.85 5.16 5.60
CA GLU A 100 -16.80 3.78 6.02
C GLU A 100 -15.39 3.20 5.91
N LYS A 101 -15.21 2.12 6.66
CA LYS A 101 -13.96 1.37 6.68
C LYS A 101 -14.27 -0.10 6.80
N GLU A 102 -13.76 -0.87 5.86
CA GLU A 102 -14.01 -2.30 5.75
C GLU A 102 -12.69 -3.06 5.74
N LYS A 103 -12.61 -4.13 6.53
CA LYS A 103 -11.48 -5.05 6.49
C LYS A 103 -11.61 -5.96 5.28
N ILE A 104 -10.63 -5.92 4.38
CA ILE A 104 -10.66 -6.67 3.12
C ILE A 104 -9.66 -7.84 3.09
N ALA A 105 -8.64 -7.84 3.94
CA ALA A 105 -7.73 -8.98 4.12
C ALA A 105 -7.18 -9.04 5.53
N LYS A 106 -6.70 -10.22 5.94
CA LYS A 106 -6.10 -10.40 7.28
C LYS A 106 -4.68 -9.86 7.36
N ASN A 107 -3.97 -9.79 6.22
CA ASN A 107 -2.61 -9.29 6.11
C ASN A 107 -2.27 -8.87 4.67
N PHE A 108 -1.11 -8.24 4.49
CA PHE A 108 -0.67 -7.75 3.19
C PHE A 108 -0.40 -8.88 2.20
N GLU A 109 0.20 -10.00 2.65
CA GLU A 109 0.50 -11.12 1.76
C GLU A 109 -0.75 -11.74 1.13
N GLU A 110 -1.84 -11.87 1.89
CA GLU A 110 -3.14 -12.33 1.40
C GLU A 110 -3.68 -11.38 0.33
N TRP A 111 -3.77 -10.09 0.66
CA TRP A 111 -4.26 -9.07 -0.27
C TRP A 111 -3.45 -8.97 -1.56
N PHE A 112 -2.11 -8.95 -1.45
CA PHE A 112 -1.24 -8.81 -2.61
C PHE A 112 -1.31 -10.01 -3.55
N LYS A 113 -1.45 -11.23 -3.01
CA LYS A 113 -1.65 -12.44 -3.85
C LYS A 113 -2.96 -12.38 -4.63
N ASP A 114 -4.02 -11.89 -4.01
CA ASP A 114 -5.31 -11.73 -4.69
C ASP A 114 -5.26 -10.65 -5.77
N LEU A 115 -4.59 -9.53 -5.50
CA LEU A 115 -4.33 -8.49 -6.50
C LEU A 115 -3.60 -9.04 -7.73
N LEU A 116 -2.48 -9.75 -7.51
CA LEU A 116 -1.72 -10.36 -8.62
C LEU A 116 -2.56 -11.39 -9.39
N ARG A 117 -3.42 -12.15 -8.71
CA ARG A 117 -4.31 -13.12 -9.37
C ARG A 117 -5.34 -12.42 -10.27
N ILE A 118 -5.92 -11.32 -9.80
CA ILE A 118 -6.89 -10.53 -10.56
C ILE A 118 -6.22 -9.91 -11.78
N GLU A 119 -5.06 -9.29 -11.59
CA GLU A 119 -4.27 -8.68 -12.66
C GLU A 119 -3.91 -9.69 -13.76
N ASN A 120 -3.32 -10.83 -13.39
CA ASN A 120 -2.96 -11.88 -14.35
C ASN A 120 -4.18 -12.41 -15.13
N LYS A 121 -5.36 -12.47 -14.50
CA LYS A 121 -6.59 -12.88 -15.17
C LYS A 121 -7.03 -11.84 -16.20
N ALA A 122 -6.96 -10.55 -15.87
CA ALA A 122 -7.29 -9.46 -16.79
C ALA A 122 -6.37 -9.46 -18.03
N ILE A 123 -5.05 -9.61 -17.82
CA ILE A 123 -4.07 -9.68 -18.90
C ILE A 123 -4.36 -10.87 -19.84
N GLN A 124 -4.69 -12.04 -19.28
CA GLN A 124 -5.04 -13.22 -20.08
C GLN A 124 -6.33 -13.03 -20.88
N GLU A 125 -7.33 -12.35 -20.31
CA GLU A 125 -8.58 -12.06 -21.01
C GLU A 125 -8.35 -11.09 -22.18
N GLU A 126 -7.52 -10.05 -22.01
CA GLU A 126 -7.17 -9.12 -23.09
C GLU A 126 -6.38 -9.79 -24.23
N GLN A 127 -5.45 -10.70 -23.91
CA GLN A 127 -4.66 -11.42 -24.91
C GLN A 127 -5.46 -12.44 -25.73
N ASN A 128 -6.64 -12.85 -25.27
CA ASN A 128 -7.52 -13.79 -25.95
C ASN A 128 -8.63 -13.11 -26.77
N LEU A 129 -8.66 -11.77 -26.80
CA LEU A 129 -9.56 -10.94 -27.63
C LEU A 129 -8.90 -10.53 -28.95
#